data_AF-A0A8T3R151-F1
#
_entry.id   AF-A0A8T3R151-F1
#
_cell.length_a   1.000
_cell.length_b   1.000
_cell.length_c   1.000
_cell.angle_alpha   90.00
_cell.angle_beta   90.00
_cell.angle_gamma   90.00
#
_symmetry.space_group_name_H-M   'P 1'
#
loop_
_entity.id
_entity.type
_entity.pdbx_description
1 polymer ?
#
loop_
_entity_poly.entity_id
_entity_poly.type
_entity_poly.pdbx_seq_one_letter_code
_entity_poly.pdbx_strand_id
1 'polypeptide(L)' 'FARAWTLGEVITALLRADLQLEAVAEHPVDWWGGHADVRPDQRDRIPLSFSIVGRGAADRTRGRIRSG' A
#
# COMPACT_ATOMS: atom_id res chain seq x y z
N PHE A 1 -6.72 -20.28 6.57
CA PHE A 1 -6.22 -19.95 5.23
C PHE A 1 -6.40 -18.46 5.01
N ALA A 2 -5.31 -17.71 4.79
CA ALA A 2 -5.42 -16.29 4.45
C ALA A 2 -6.08 -16.17 3.06
N ARG A 3 -7.09 -15.30 2.92
CA ARG A 3 -7.70 -15.01 1.63
C ARG A 3 -6.64 -14.37 0.73
N ALA A 4 -6.43 -14.88 -0.47
CA ALA A 4 -5.67 -14.16 -1.49
C ALA A 4 -6.51 -12.95 -1.95
N TRP A 5 -5.99 -11.75 -1.78
CA TRP A 5 -6.63 -10.53 -2.28
C TRP A 5 -6.08 -10.23 -3.67
N THR A 6 -6.96 -9.83 -4.58
CA THR A 6 -6.56 -9.24 -5.86
C THR A 6 -5.99 -7.84 -5.63
N LEU A 7 -5.15 -7.35 -6.55
CA LEU A 7 -4.67 -5.96 -6.51
C LEU A 7 -5.84 -4.97 -6.51
N GLY A 8 -6.91 -5.25 -7.27
CA GLY A 8 -8.12 -4.43 -7.30
C GLY A 8 -8.83 -4.34 -5.95
N GLU A 9 -8.90 -5.44 -5.18
CA GLU A 9 -9.46 -5.42 -3.83
C GLU A 9 -8.61 -4.59 -2.86
N VAL A 10 -7.28 -4.69 -2.97
CA VAL A 10 -6.37 -3.86 -2.16
C VAL A 10 -6.57 -2.38 -2.49
N ILE A 11 -6.55 -2.00 -3.77
CA ILE A 11 -6.77 -0.62 -4.23
C ILE A 11 -8.12 -0.10 -3.74
N THR A 12 -9.18 -0.90 -3.89
CA THR A 12 -10.53 -0.52 -3.47
C THR A 12 -10.60 -0.27 -1.96
N ALA A 13 -9.94 -1.11 -1.16
CA ALA A 13 -9.90 -0.93 0.29
C ALA A 13 -9.15 0.35 0.69
N LEU A 14 -8.04 0.68 0.04
CA LEU A 14 -7.29 1.91 0.29
C LEU A 14 -8.10 3.16 -0.07
N LEU A 15 -8.79 3.15 -1.22
CA LEU A 15 -9.69 4.25 -1.61
C LEU A 15 -10.84 4.42 -0.61
N ARG A 16 -11.42 3.32 -0.11
CA ARG A 16 -12.45 3.36 0.95
C ARG A 16 -11.94 3.86 2.29
N ALA A 17 -10.63 3.80 2.52
CA ALA A 17 -9.97 4.35 3.70
C ALA A 17 -9.65 5.85 3.55
N ASP A 18 -10.22 6.53 2.54
CA ASP A 18 -10.00 7.96 2.26
C ASP A 18 -8.53 8.30 1.94
N LEU A 19 -7.79 7.32 1.39
CA LEU A 19 -6.47 7.57 0.81
C LEU A 19 -6.60 8.03 -0.63
N GLN A 20 -6.01 9.17 -0.94
CA GLN A 20 -5.78 9.58 -2.31
C GLN A 20 -4.57 8.81 -2.85
N LEU A 21 -4.78 7.89 -3.78
CA LEU A 21 -3.71 7.13 -4.40
C LEU A 21 -2.99 7.97 -5.46
N GLU A 22 -1.67 8.02 -5.39
CA GLU A 22 -0.82 8.83 -6.27
C GLU A 22 -0.09 7.99 -7.32
N ALA A 23 0.35 6.78 -6.94
CA ALA A 23 1.10 5.91 -7.84
C ALA A 23 0.90 4.43 -7.49
N VAL A 24 0.94 3.58 -8.52
CA VAL A 24 1.00 2.12 -8.41
C VAL A 24 2.18 1.64 -9.25
N ALA A 25 3.23 1.18 -8.55
CA ALA A 25 4.42 0.47 -9.01
C ALA A 25 4.19 -1.04 -9.25
N GLU A 26 4.47 -1.61 -10.42
CA GLU A 26 4.72 -3.05 -10.56
C GLU A 26 6.22 -3.30 -10.61
N HIS A 27 6.69 -4.30 -9.87
CA HIS A 27 8.12 -4.56 -9.78
C HIS A 27 8.46 -5.97 -10.27
N PRO A 28 9.22 -6.08 -11.38
CA PRO A 28 9.75 -7.35 -11.79
C PRO A 28 10.73 -7.87 -10.72
N VAL A 29 10.93 -9.19 -10.74
CA VAL A 29 11.48 -10.09 -9.71
C VAL A 29 12.72 -9.59 -8.92
N ASP A 30 13.44 -8.57 -9.37
CA ASP A 30 14.64 -8.01 -8.73
C ASP A 30 14.39 -6.95 -7.64
N TRP A 31 13.13 -6.54 -7.40
CA TRP A 31 12.78 -5.53 -6.37
C TRP A 31 13.30 -5.86 -4.95
N TRP A 32 13.44 -7.15 -4.63
CA TRP A 32 13.83 -7.63 -3.31
C TRP A 32 15.22 -7.16 -2.86
N GLY A 33 16.05 -6.62 -3.76
CA GLY A 33 17.36 -6.04 -3.42
C GLY A 33 17.30 -4.95 -2.33
N GLY A 34 16.15 -4.29 -2.16
CA GLY A 34 15.91 -3.29 -1.10
C GLY A 34 15.29 -3.84 0.20
N HIS A 35 14.85 -5.09 0.23
CA HIS A 35 14.11 -5.70 1.35
C HIS A 35 14.89 -6.89 1.93
N ALA A 36 15.88 -6.57 2.79
CA ALA A 36 16.77 -7.55 3.41
C ALA A 36 16.07 -8.48 4.43
N ASP A 37 14.85 -8.14 4.85
CA ASP A 37 14.05 -8.85 5.83
C ASP A 37 13.25 -10.03 5.25
N VAL A 38 13.10 -10.11 3.93
CA VAL A 38 12.37 -11.19 3.27
C VAL A 38 13.31 -12.35 2.90
N ARG A 39 13.03 -13.55 3.44
CA ARG A 39 13.84 -14.75 3.20
C ARG A 39 13.78 -15.21 1.74
N PRO A 40 14.87 -15.72 1.15
CA PRO A 40 14.92 -16.12 -0.26
C PRO A 40 13.82 -17.12 -0.68
N ASP A 41 13.52 -18.12 0.16
CA ASP A 41 12.51 -19.16 -0.10
C ASP A 41 11.06 -18.63 -0.11
N GLN A 42 10.84 -17.41 0.41
CA GLN A 42 9.56 -16.71 0.33
C GLN A 42 9.44 -15.84 -0.91
N ARG A 43 10.56 -15.36 -1.46
CA ARG A 43 10.57 -14.50 -2.66
C ARG A 43 10.03 -15.24 -3.87
N ASP A 44 10.45 -16.50 -4.05
CA ASP A 44 10.01 -17.36 -5.17
C ASP A 44 8.50 -17.68 -5.15
N ARG A 45 7.83 -17.42 -4.02
CA ARG A 45 6.38 -17.63 -3.85
C ARG A 45 5.55 -16.38 -4.12
N ILE A 46 6.19 -15.25 -4.37
CA ILE A 46 5.53 -13.97 -4.62
C ILE A 46 5.72 -13.65 -6.11
N PRO A 47 4.78 -14.10 -6.98
CA PRO A 47 4.96 -14.02 -8.42
C PRO A 47 4.97 -12.58 -8.94
N LEU A 48 4.35 -11.64 -8.22
CA LEU A 48 4.22 -10.23 -8.60
C LEU A 48 4.26 -9.37 -7.33
N SER A 49 5.10 -8.34 -7.33
CA SER A 49 5.20 -7.36 -6.24
C SER A 49 4.74 -5.99 -6.72
N PHE A 50 3.95 -5.30 -5.90
CA PHE A 50 3.46 -3.96 -6.19
C PHE A 50 3.77 -3.01 -5.04
N SER A 51 4.03 -1.74 -5.35
CA SER A 51 4.03 -0.66 -4.37
C SER A 51 2.90 0.32 -4.66
N ILE A 52 2.21 0.79 -3.62
CA ILE A 52 1.15 1.79 -3.73
C ILE A 52 1.53 2.99 -2.88
N VAL A 53 1.55 4.19 -3.47
CA VAL A 53 1.74 5.45 -2.74
C VAL A 53 0.38 6.11 -2.58
N GLY A 54 0.04 6.46 -1.35
CA GLY A 54 -1.20 7.16 -1.03
C GLY A 54 -0.99 8.24 0.02
N ARG A 55 -1.83 9.26 -0.04
CA ARG A 55 -1.86 10.37 0.91
C ARG A 55 -3.16 10.33 1.69
N GLY A 56 -3.07 10.33 3.01
CA GLY A 56 -4.23 10.56 3.87
C GLY A 56 -4.72 11.99 3.73
N ALA A 57 -6.02 12.20 3.86
CA ALA A 57 -6.55 13.54 4.06
C ALA A 57 -5.80 14.19 5.24
N ALA A 58 -5.07 15.28 4.99
CA ALA A 58 -4.42 16.03 6.05
C ALA A 58 -5.48 16.33 7.13
N ASP A 59 -5.17 15.99 8.37
CA ASP A 59 -6.06 16.05 9.52
C ASP A 59 -6.97 17.31 9.50
N ARG A 60 -8.20 17.15 9.01
CA ARG A 60 -9.22 18.23 8.99
C ARG A 60 -9.64 18.64 10.40
N THR A 61 -9.14 17.97 11.45
CA THR A 61 -9.52 18.16 12.84
C THR A 61 -8.78 19.31 13.53
N ARG A 62 -7.71 19.87 12.94
CA ARG A 62 -6.95 20.98 13.55
C ARG A 62 -7.57 22.38 13.35
N GLY A 63 -8.73 22.48 12.71
CA GLY A 63 -9.41 23.75 12.43
C GLY A 63 -10.50 24.18 13.43
N ARG A 64 -10.97 23.28 14.32
CA ARG A 64 -12.19 23.51 15.12
C ARG A 64 -11.96 24.06 16.54
N ILE A 65 -10.70 24.29 16.95
CA ILE A 65 -10.35 24.64 18.34
C ILE A 65 -9.97 26.13 18.55
N ARG A 66 -10.35 27.03 17.63
CA ARG A 66 -10.06 28.48 17.75
C ARG A 66 -11.26 29.40 17.46
N SER A 67 -12.46 28.96 17.81
CA SER A 67 -13.64 29.82 17.80
C SER A 67 -14.45 29.57 19.07
N GLY A 68 -14.00 30.20 20.15
CA GLY A 68 -14.62 30.27 21.46
C GLY A 68 -14.15 31.55 22.13
#